data_AF-A0AAX1Q4Y9-F1
#
_entry.id   AF-A0AAX1Q4Y9-F1
#
_cell.length_a   1.000
_cell.length_b   1.000
_cell.length_c   1.000
_cell.angle_alpha   90.00
_cell.angle_beta   90.00
_cell.angle_gamma   90.00
#
_symmetry.space_group_name_H-M   'P 1'
#
loop_
_entity.id
_entity.type
_entity.pdbx_description
1 polymer ?
#
loop_
_entity_poly.entity_id
_entity_poly.type
_entity_poly.pdbx_seq_one_letter_code
_entity_poly.pdbx_strand_id
1 'polypeptide(L)'
;MMNVQNECGLEFRKFNRFYTDVLGFLNEHIYDSPFSLTETRILFEIYNTTHCTAKNIQEKLELDGGYVSRIIKKFEKEKIVYKEKCKDDGRNHLLHVTNHGEVIYRELEKKANLQVEYLLESLNHNQQQKLVDSMNTIQTILSHSFKEKEEEKSISIRSYYTSEDVKNMIEQQWLFYNQVHKWDRNFLSYLHETFNADIERIWIAEISGQFAGCIGLVNDTAKVGQLRWFLVNPSFHKKGVGTQLINSLVQYCKDHNYERIFLWTVSDMITARPLYKKFGFEIVEKQEEKSLWGSVLIEERWDLELENK
;
A
#
# COMPACT_ATOMS: atom_id res chain seq x y z
N MET A 1 13.83 10.19 18.46
CA MET A 1 12.89 9.26 17.79
C MET A 1 12.86 7.88 18.43
N MET A 2 13.98 7.29 18.89
CA MET A 2 13.98 5.97 19.57
C MET A 2 13.11 5.88 20.85
N ASN A 3 12.92 6.98 21.60
CA ASN A 3 12.09 6.96 22.82
C ASN A 3 10.57 6.95 22.56
N VAL A 4 10.08 7.64 21.52
CA VAL A 4 8.64 7.78 21.27
C VAL A 4 8.03 6.50 20.70
N GLN A 5 8.75 5.78 19.82
CA GLN A 5 8.32 4.46 19.33
C GLN A 5 8.28 3.41 20.44
N ASN A 6 9.16 3.52 21.45
CA ASN A 6 9.20 2.58 22.57
C ASN A 6 8.01 2.79 23.53
N GLU A 7 7.65 4.05 23.79
CA GLU A 7 6.50 4.40 24.64
C GLU A 7 5.15 4.01 24.01
N CYS A 8 4.97 4.30 22.71
CA CYS A 8 3.76 3.90 21.97
C CYS A 8 3.59 2.37 21.96
N GLY A 9 4.67 1.61 21.71
CA GLY A 9 4.63 0.15 21.71
C GLY A 9 4.34 -0.47 23.07
N LEU A 10 4.66 0.21 24.17
CA LEU A 10 4.33 -0.22 25.53
C LEU A 10 2.86 0.01 25.85
N GLU A 11 2.33 1.22 25.59
CA GLU A 11 0.91 1.51 25.80
C GLU A 11 0.01 0.68 24.88
N PHE A 12 0.43 0.40 23.64
CA PHE A 12 -0.28 -0.51 22.74
C PHE A 12 -0.37 -1.94 23.31
N ARG A 13 0.75 -2.49 23.82
CA ARG A 13 0.76 -3.83 24.44
C ARG A 13 -0.06 -3.88 25.72
N LYS A 14 -0.03 -2.82 26.52
CA LYS A 14 -0.82 -2.68 27.75
C LYS A 14 -2.32 -2.61 27.44
N PHE A 15 -2.72 -1.79 26.45
CA PHE A 15 -4.09 -1.73 25.96
C PHE A 15 -4.55 -3.09 25.45
N ASN A 16 -3.78 -3.79 24.61
CA ASN A 16 -4.19 -5.09 24.08
C ASN A 16 -4.32 -6.16 25.15
N ARG A 17 -3.48 -6.14 26.19
CA ARG A 17 -3.62 -7.07 27.33
C ARG A 17 -4.94 -6.81 28.06
N PHE A 18 -5.17 -5.55 28.44
CA PHE A 18 -6.43 -5.14 29.05
C PHE A 18 -7.65 -5.49 28.18
N TYR A 19 -7.57 -5.21 26.88
CA TYR A 19 -8.68 -5.46 25.96
C TYR A 19 -8.89 -6.95 25.70
N THR A 20 -7.84 -7.77 25.73
CA THR A 20 -7.96 -9.23 25.67
C THR A 20 -8.71 -9.76 26.90
N ASP A 21 -8.44 -9.21 28.09
CA ASP A 21 -9.17 -9.55 29.31
C ASP A 21 -10.63 -9.09 29.23
N VAL A 22 -10.90 -7.93 28.61
CA VAL A 22 -12.27 -7.44 28.35
C VAL A 22 -13.03 -8.35 27.36
N LEU A 23 -12.37 -8.78 26.28
CA LEU A 23 -12.94 -9.71 25.31
C LEU A 23 -13.17 -11.10 25.94
N GLY A 24 -12.28 -11.51 26.83
CA GLY A 24 -12.31 -12.79 27.50
C GLY A 24 -12.42 -12.64 29.00
N PHE A 25 -13.52 -12.10 29.53
CA PHE A 25 -13.86 -12.15 30.96
C PHE A 25 -14.01 -13.62 31.42
N LEU A 26 -12.85 -14.26 31.57
CA LEU A 26 -12.42 -15.48 32.24
C LEU A 26 -13.21 -16.76 31.97
N ASN A 27 -12.90 -17.47 30.86
CA ASN A 27 -12.84 -18.94 30.80
C ASN A 27 -12.17 -19.45 29.50
N GLU A 28 -11.75 -20.73 29.50
CA GLU A 28 -11.01 -21.44 28.42
C GLU A 28 -11.67 -21.37 27.03
N HIS A 29 -12.92 -20.92 26.95
CA HIS A 29 -13.68 -20.81 25.72
C HIS A 29 -14.46 -19.49 25.60
N ILE A 30 -14.60 -19.02 24.37
CA ILE A 30 -15.28 -17.76 24.06
C ILE A 30 -16.79 -17.89 24.31
N TYR A 31 -17.33 -16.90 25.03
CA TYR A 31 -18.73 -16.81 25.41
C TYR A 31 -19.25 -18.03 26.18
N ASP A 32 -18.39 -18.71 26.96
CA ASP A 32 -18.78 -19.91 27.72
C ASP A 32 -19.40 -20.99 26.78
N SER A 33 -18.84 -21.13 25.58
CA SER A 33 -19.23 -22.11 24.56
C SER A 33 -18.15 -23.18 24.41
N PRO A 34 -18.36 -24.33 23.76
CA PRO A 34 -17.28 -25.30 23.52
C PRO A 34 -16.35 -24.90 22.36
N PHE A 35 -16.54 -23.72 21.75
CA PHE A 35 -15.80 -23.26 20.57
C PHE A 35 -14.68 -22.29 20.93
N SER A 36 -13.54 -22.47 20.28
CA SER A 36 -12.44 -21.50 20.27
C SER A 36 -12.78 -20.24 19.46
N LEU A 37 -12.03 -19.17 19.66
CA LEU A 37 -12.15 -17.93 18.87
C LEU A 37 -12.11 -18.19 17.37
N THR A 38 -11.15 -19.00 16.93
CA THR A 38 -10.98 -19.27 15.50
C THR A 38 -12.12 -20.12 14.94
N GLU A 39 -12.63 -21.08 15.71
CA GLU A 39 -13.81 -21.87 15.30
C GLU A 39 -15.06 -20.98 15.17
N THR A 40 -15.31 -20.11 16.14
CA THR A 40 -16.40 -19.13 16.10
C THR A 40 -16.26 -18.19 14.90
N ARG A 41 -15.04 -17.71 14.61
CA ARG A 41 -14.79 -16.84 13.47
C ARG A 41 -14.99 -17.55 12.13
N ILE A 42 -14.54 -18.80 12.01
CA ILE A 42 -14.77 -19.60 10.80
C ILE A 42 -16.27 -19.84 10.59
N LEU A 43 -17.00 -20.19 11.64
CA LEU A 43 -18.45 -20.38 11.54
C LEU A 43 -19.18 -19.08 11.14
N PHE A 44 -18.75 -17.93 11.69
CA PHE A 44 -19.23 -16.60 11.28
C PHE A 44 -19.02 -16.34 9.78
N GLU A 45 -17.83 -16.63 9.26
CA GLU A 45 -17.54 -16.41 7.84
C GLU A 45 -18.34 -17.34 6.92
N ILE A 46 -18.56 -18.61 7.32
CA ILE A 46 -19.40 -19.55 6.56
C ILE A 46 -20.87 -19.11 6.59
N TYR A 47 -21.35 -18.62 7.72
CA TYR A 47 -22.74 -18.18 7.89
C TYR A 47 -23.06 -16.90 7.11
N ASN A 48 -22.16 -15.92 7.12
CA ASN A 48 -22.42 -14.57 6.58
C ASN A 48 -21.90 -14.34 5.15
N THR A 49 -21.13 -15.26 4.57
CA THR A 49 -20.57 -15.12 3.22
C THR A 49 -21.34 -15.96 2.21
N THR A 50 -21.91 -15.32 1.19
CA THR A 50 -22.52 -16.04 0.06
C THR A 50 -21.45 -16.78 -0.74
N HIS A 51 -21.73 -18.03 -1.14
CA HIS A 51 -20.78 -18.89 -1.87
C HIS A 51 -19.43 -19.07 -1.16
N CYS A 52 -19.44 -19.17 0.17
CA CYS A 52 -18.22 -19.33 0.97
C CYS A 52 -17.45 -20.62 0.61
N THR A 53 -16.14 -20.53 0.43
CA THR A 53 -15.25 -21.68 0.24
C THR A 53 -14.16 -21.71 1.32
N ALA A 54 -13.50 -22.86 1.48
CA ALA A 54 -12.35 -22.98 2.38
C ALA A 54 -11.22 -21.99 2.02
N LYS A 55 -11.06 -21.69 0.71
CA LYS A 55 -10.10 -20.71 0.22
C LYS A 55 -10.47 -19.29 0.66
N ASN A 56 -11.74 -18.91 0.58
CA ASN A 56 -12.19 -17.59 1.06
C ASN A 56 -11.91 -17.40 2.55
N ILE A 57 -12.10 -18.45 3.35
CA ILE A 57 -11.82 -18.42 4.80
C ILE A 57 -10.32 -18.29 5.06
N GLN A 58 -9.48 -19.03 4.32
CA GLN A 58 -8.01 -18.94 4.43
C GLN A 58 -7.52 -17.52 4.12
N GLU A 59 -7.99 -16.94 3.02
CA GLU A 59 -7.59 -15.59 2.58
C GLU A 59 -8.09 -14.53 3.55
N LYS A 60 -9.37 -14.57 3.94
CA LYS A 60 -9.99 -13.53 4.78
C LYS A 60 -9.50 -13.53 6.23
N LEU A 61 -9.13 -14.69 6.76
CA LEU A 61 -8.67 -14.81 8.15
C LEU A 61 -7.15 -15.01 8.25
N GLU A 62 -6.43 -14.98 7.12
CA GLU A 62 -4.98 -15.26 7.03
C GLU A 62 -4.56 -16.57 7.73
N LEU A 63 -5.37 -17.63 7.58
CA LEU A 63 -5.16 -18.91 8.26
C LEU A 63 -4.53 -19.96 7.34
N ASP A 64 -3.69 -20.81 7.92
CA ASP A 64 -3.14 -21.99 7.23
C ASP A 64 -4.25 -22.92 6.72
N GLY A 65 -4.11 -23.38 5.47
CA GLY A 65 -5.11 -24.20 4.82
C GLY A 65 -5.30 -25.59 5.45
N GLY A 66 -4.23 -26.16 6.02
CA GLY A 66 -4.30 -27.40 6.78
C GLY A 66 -5.06 -27.22 8.09
N TYR A 67 -4.91 -26.07 8.76
CA TYR A 67 -5.67 -25.72 9.95
C TYR A 67 -7.16 -25.49 9.65
N VAL A 68 -7.50 -24.67 8.64
CA VAL A 68 -8.90 -24.44 8.22
C VAL A 68 -9.58 -25.76 7.82
N SER A 69 -8.88 -26.62 7.08
CA SER A 69 -9.42 -27.92 6.67
C SER A 69 -9.74 -28.85 7.86
N ARG A 70 -8.95 -28.80 8.93
CA ARG A 70 -9.20 -29.59 10.15
C ARG A 70 -10.47 -29.10 10.87
N ILE A 71 -10.66 -27.79 10.97
CA ILE A 71 -11.86 -27.21 11.59
C ILE A 71 -13.11 -27.52 10.76
N ILE A 72 -13.06 -27.36 9.44
CA ILE A 72 -14.20 -27.71 8.57
C ILE A 72 -14.57 -29.20 8.71
N LYS A 73 -13.59 -30.10 8.73
CA LYS A 73 -13.84 -31.54 8.95
C LYS A 73 -14.48 -31.82 10.31
N LYS A 74 -14.08 -31.10 11.36
CA LYS A 74 -14.71 -31.17 12.68
C LYS A 74 -16.18 -30.73 12.59
N PHE A 75 -16.45 -29.59 11.97
CA PHE A 75 -17.82 -29.08 11.79
C PHE A 75 -18.71 -30.01 10.94
N GLU A 76 -18.17 -30.64 9.90
CA GLU A 76 -18.91 -31.66 9.13
C GLU A 76 -19.24 -32.89 9.98
N LYS A 77 -18.28 -33.38 10.77
CA LYS A 77 -18.48 -34.52 11.69
C LYS A 77 -19.55 -34.22 12.73
N GLU A 78 -19.57 -32.98 13.23
CA GLU A 78 -20.55 -32.47 14.20
C GLU A 78 -21.86 -32.00 13.54
N LYS A 79 -22.00 -32.14 12.22
CA LYS A 79 -23.19 -31.73 11.43
C LYS A 79 -23.53 -30.25 11.56
N ILE A 80 -22.54 -29.39 11.81
CA ILE A 80 -22.67 -27.94 11.89
C ILE A 80 -22.61 -27.33 10.47
N VAL A 81 -21.76 -27.89 9.61
CA VAL A 81 -21.52 -27.44 8.23
C VAL A 81 -21.62 -28.61 7.27
N TYR A 82 -22.03 -28.35 6.03
CA TYR A 82 -21.95 -29.31 4.92
C TYR A 82 -21.29 -28.69 3.69
N LYS A 83 -20.82 -29.54 2.78
CA LYS A 83 -20.19 -29.16 1.51
C LYS A 83 -21.10 -29.44 0.33
N GLU A 84 -21.20 -28.48 -0.58
CA GLU A 84 -21.80 -28.64 -1.89
C GLU A 84 -20.73 -28.52 -2.98
N LYS A 85 -20.76 -29.37 -4.00
CA LYS A 85 -19.82 -29.26 -5.13
C LYS A 85 -20.17 -28.04 -5.96
N CYS A 86 -19.18 -27.20 -6.25
CA CYS A 86 -19.37 -26.08 -7.16
C CYS A 86 -19.64 -26.60 -8.59
N LYS A 87 -20.61 -25.99 -9.29
CA LYS A 87 -20.99 -26.38 -10.65
C LYS A 87 -19.99 -25.91 -11.71
N ASP A 88 -19.28 -24.82 -11.45
CA ASP A 88 -18.36 -24.18 -12.41
C ASP A 88 -16.90 -24.63 -12.25
N ASP A 89 -16.49 -25.07 -11.05
CA ASP A 89 -15.17 -25.65 -10.77
C ASP A 89 -15.29 -26.83 -9.80
N GLY A 90 -15.28 -28.05 -10.33
CA GLY A 90 -15.42 -29.29 -9.56
C GLY A 90 -14.29 -29.54 -8.54
N ARG A 91 -13.25 -28.70 -8.49
CA ARG A 91 -12.19 -28.75 -7.47
C ARG A 91 -12.55 -27.97 -6.21
N ASN A 92 -13.56 -27.09 -6.26
CA ASN A 92 -13.99 -26.26 -5.13
C ASN A 92 -15.34 -26.73 -4.55
N HIS A 93 -15.44 -26.67 -3.23
CA HIS A 93 -16.67 -26.97 -2.49
C HIS A 93 -17.17 -25.69 -1.83
N LEU A 94 -18.46 -25.41 -2.01
CA LEU A 94 -19.18 -24.38 -1.26
C LEU A 94 -19.50 -24.93 0.13
N LEU A 95 -19.31 -24.10 1.14
CA LEU A 95 -19.56 -24.39 2.54
C LEU A 95 -20.87 -23.75 2.95
N HIS A 96 -21.70 -24.52 3.63
CA HIS A 96 -23.01 -24.08 4.09
C HIS A 96 -23.21 -24.51 5.54
N VAL A 97 -23.80 -23.62 6.34
CA VAL A 97 -24.23 -23.98 7.70
C VAL A 97 -25.50 -24.82 7.60
N THR A 98 -25.62 -25.86 8.43
CA THR A 98 -26.85 -26.64 8.57
C THR A 98 -27.83 -25.90 9.48
N ASN A 99 -29.09 -26.35 9.55
CA ASN A 99 -30.04 -25.85 10.56
C ASN A 99 -29.49 -26.01 12.00
N HIS A 100 -28.75 -27.10 12.27
CA HIS A 100 -28.12 -27.31 13.57
C HIS A 100 -27.00 -26.28 13.82
N GLY A 101 -26.16 -26.02 12.82
CA GLY A 101 -25.10 -25.02 12.91
C GLY A 101 -25.63 -23.60 13.03
N GLU A 102 -26.79 -23.28 12.43
CA GLU A 102 -27.44 -21.98 12.57
C GLU A 102 -27.90 -21.75 14.01
N VAL A 103 -28.52 -22.75 14.65
CA VAL A 103 -28.88 -22.67 16.07
C VAL A 103 -27.65 -22.40 16.94
N ILE A 104 -26.53 -23.10 16.69
CA ILE A 104 -25.27 -22.87 17.39
C ILE A 104 -24.76 -21.45 17.17
N TYR A 105 -24.73 -20.99 15.91
CA TYR A 105 -24.26 -19.65 15.57
C TYR A 105 -25.10 -18.56 16.27
N ARG A 106 -26.43 -18.71 16.28
CA ARG A 106 -27.34 -17.77 16.94
C ARG A 106 -27.14 -17.72 18.45
N GLU A 107 -26.88 -18.86 19.10
CA GLU A 107 -26.53 -18.88 20.52
C GLU A 107 -25.19 -18.17 20.79
N LEU A 108 -24.18 -18.38 19.94
CA LEU A 108 -22.90 -17.67 20.05
C LEU A 108 -23.09 -16.15 19.89
N GLU A 109 -23.86 -15.72 18.89
CA GLU A 109 -24.18 -14.31 18.62
C GLU A 109 -24.93 -13.68 19.81
N LYS A 110 -25.92 -14.38 20.37
CA LYS A 110 -26.66 -13.92 21.54
C LYS A 110 -25.75 -13.71 22.76
N LYS A 111 -24.87 -14.66 23.04
CA LYS A 111 -23.94 -14.54 24.18
C LYS A 111 -22.92 -13.43 23.97
N ALA A 112 -22.44 -13.23 22.75
CA ALA A 112 -21.57 -12.11 22.40
C ALA A 112 -22.25 -10.76 22.70
N ASN A 113 -23.52 -10.61 22.30
CA ASN A 113 -24.29 -9.39 22.53
C ASN A 113 -24.50 -9.13 24.03
N LEU A 114 -24.87 -10.15 24.82
CA LEU A 114 -25.03 -10.01 26.27
C LEU A 114 -23.75 -9.54 26.97
N GLN A 115 -22.58 -9.98 26.52
CA GLN A 115 -21.29 -9.52 27.07
C GLN A 115 -21.03 -8.05 26.73
N VAL A 116 -21.37 -7.62 25.52
CA VAL A 116 -21.28 -6.20 25.11
C VAL A 116 -22.24 -5.35 25.94
N GLU A 117 -23.49 -5.80 26.13
CA GLU A 117 -24.48 -5.12 26.95
C GLU A 117 -23.99 -4.94 28.39
N TYR A 118 -23.45 -5.99 29.02
CA TYR A 118 -22.88 -5.93 30.36
C TYR A 118 -21.73 -4.92 30.48
N LEU A 119 -20.84 -4.88 29.48
CA LEU A 119 -19.73 -3.91 29.45
C LEU A 119 -20.24 -2.46 29.36
N LEU A 120 -21.31 -2.24 28.59
CA LEU A 120 -21.85 -0.91 28.30
C LEU A 120 -22.87 -0.42 29.36
N GLU A 121 -23.40 -1.30 30.21
CA GLU A 121 -24.41 -0.99 31.24
C GLU A 121 -23.96 0.14 32.19
N SER A 122 -22.68 0.17 32.53
CA SER A 122 -22.09 1.16 33.44
C SER A 122 -21.79 2.51 32.77
N LEU A 123 -21.94 2.62 31.45
CA LEU A 123 -21.57 3.80 30.67
C LEU A 123 -22.82 4.61 30.29
N ASN A 124 -22.79 5.91 30.55
CA ASN A 124 -23.82 6.81 30.03
C ASN A 124 -23.66 7.02 28.51
N HIS A 125 -24.68 7.58 27.86
CA HIS A 125 -24.70 7.79 26.41
C HIS A 125 -23.48 8.59 25.88
N ASN A 126 -22.98 9.57 26.63
CA ASN A 126 -21.79 10.34 26.22
C ASN A 126 -20.52 9.48 26.28
N GLN A 127 -20.37 8.65 27.31
CA GLN A 127 -19.26 7.70 27.41
C GLN A 127 -19.32 6.63 26.31
N GLN A 128 -20.51 6.11 26.00
CA GLN A 128 -20.70 5.16 24.91
C GLN A 128 -20.30 5.77 23.56
N GLN A 129 -20.74 7.01 23.27
CA GLN A 129 -20.37 7.70 22.03
C GLN A 129 -18.85 7.92 21.96
N LYS A 130 -18.22 8.42 23.03
CA LYS A 130 -16.76 8.60 23.08
C LYS A 130 -16.00 7.29 22.87
N LEU A 131 -16.51 6.18 23.40
CA LEU A 131 -15.91 4.86 23.21
C LEU A 131 -15.97 4.46 21.73
N VAL A 132 -17.13 4.58 21.09
CA VAL A 132 -17.32 4.28 19.66
C VAL A 132 -16.41 5.17 18.80
N ASP A 133 -16.35 6.46 19.06
CA ASP A 133 -15.50 7.39 18.31
C ASP A 133 -14.01 7.03 18.45
N SER A 134 -13.59 6.62 19.65
CA SER A 134 -12.23 6.16 19.93
C SER A 134 -11.91 4.86 19.20
N MET A 135 -12.84 3.89 19.21
CA MET A 135 -12.69 2.63 18.48
C MET A 135 -12.61 2.86 16.97
N ASN A 136 -13.46 3.72 16.42
CA ASN A 136 -13.41 4.10 15.00
C ASN A 136 -12.09 4.78 14.64
N THR A 137 -11.56 5.63 15.53
CA THR A 137 -10.25 6.27 15.36
C THR A 137 -9.13 5.22 15.34
N ILE A 138 -9.12 4.29 16.31
CA ILE A 138 -8.16 3.18 16.35
C ILE A 138 -8.26 2.33 15.09
N GLN A 139 -9.47 1.95 14.67
CA GLN A 139 -9.69 1.14 13.47
C GLN A 139 -9.21 1.85 12.21
N THR A 140 -9.45 3.16 12.09
CA THR A 140 -8.98 3.96 10.94
C THR A 140 -7.45 3.95 10.90
N ILE A 141 -6.79 4.27 12.01
CA ILE A 141 -5.32 4.31 12.11
C ILE A 141 -4.72 2.94 11.80
N LEU A 142 -5.26 1.86 12.37
CA LEU A 142 -4.72 0.52 12.19
C LEU A 142 -5.04 -0.05 10.80
N SER A 143 -6.21 0.22 10.23
CA SER A 143 -6.58 -0.25 8.89
C SER A 143 -5.70 0.36 7.80
N HIS A 144 -5.20 1.58 7.98
CA HIS A 144 -4.15 2.14 7.12
C HIS A 144 -2.87 1.29 7.18
N SER A 145 -2.46 0.86 8.37
CA SER A 145 -1.29 -0.02 8.52
C SER A 145 -1.49 -1.44 7.97
N PHE A 146 -2.73 -1.95 7.92
CA PHE A 146 -3.05 -3.26 7.33
C PHE A 146 -3.26 -3.21 5.81
N LYS A 147 -3.85 -2.14 5.26
CA LYS A 147 -3.90 -1.90 3.80
C LYS A 147 -2.52 -1.73 3.19
N GLU A 148 -1.60 -1.08 3.92
CA GLU A 148 -0.19 -1.01 3.54
C GLU A 148 0.49 -2.39 3.50
N LYS A 149 -0.01 -3.40 4.23
CA LYS A 149 0.53 -4.78 4.22
C LYS A 149 -0.07 -5.68 3.15
N GLU A 150 -1.35 -5.51 2.80
CA GLU A 150 -2.03 -6.31 1.77
C GLU A 150 -1.73 -5.81 0.34
N GLU A 151 -1.53 -4.50 0.15
CA GLU A 151 -1.15 -3.91 -1.14
C GLU A 151 0.37 -3.83 -1.35
N GLU A 152 1.16 -4.26 -0.35
CA GLU A 152 2.60 -4.43 -0.47
C GLU A 152 2.94 -5.65 -1.35
N LYS A 153 2.92 -5.46 -2.68
CA LYS A 153 3.98 -5.96 -3.59
C LYS A 153 3.85 -5.59 -5.07
N SER A 154 2.73 -5.07 -5.57
CA SER A 154 2.67 -4.65 -6.98
C SER A 154 2.82 -3.13 -7.09
N ILE A 155 3.96 -2.70 -7.64
CA ILE A 155 4.11 -1.34 -8.17
C ILE A 155 3.11 -1.23 -9.33
N SER A 156 2.14 -0.33 -9.21
CA SER A 156 1.28 0.08 -10.33
C SER A 156 1.93 1.27 -11.02
N ILE A 157 1.97 1.27 -12.35
CA ILE A 157 2.41 2.44 -13.12
C ILE A 157 1.30 2.81 -14.08
N ARG A 158 0.80 4.03 -13.93
CA ARG A 158 -0.09 4.64 -14.93
C ARG A 158 0.70 5.60 -15.81
N SER A 159 0.31 5.66 -17.08
CA SER A 159 0.98 6.43 -18.15
C SER A 159 0.19 7.67 -18.58
N TYR A 160 -0.70 8.16 -17.70
CA TYR A 160 -1.47 9.39 -17.84
C TYR A 160 -1.36 10.21 -16.55
N TYR A 161 -1.58 11.52 -16.67
CA TYR A 161 -1.54 12.46 -15.55
C TYR A 161 -2.72 13.44 -15.62
N THR A 162 -3.09 13.98 -14.46
CA THR A 162 -4.13 15.00 -14.28
C THR A 162 -3.51 16.32 -13.85
N SER A 163 -4.28 17.40 -13.84
CA SER A 163 -3.84 18.69 -13.30
C SER A 163 -3.50 18.63 -11.81
N GLU A 164 -4.15 17.73 -11.06
CA GLU A 164 -3.86 17.52 -9.64
C GLU A 164 -2.55 16.75 -9.45
N ASP A 165 -2.24 15.82 -10.35
CA ASP A 165 -0.96 15.12 -10.33
C ASP A 165 0.21 16.07 -10.56
N VAL A 166 0.06 17.05 -11.45
CA VAL A 166 1.11 18.06 -11.68
C VAL A 166 1.37 18.86 -10.39
N LYS A 167 0.32 19.28 -9.68
CA LYS A 167 0.48 19.98 -8.39
C LYS A 167 1.19 19.09 -7.38
N ASN A 168 0.76 17.84 -7.24
CA ASN A 168 1.38 16.88 -6.33
C ASN A 168 2.84 16.62 -6.71
N MET A 169 3.17 16.43 -7.99
CA MET A 169 4.56 16.25 -8.44
C MET A 169 5.44 17.45 -8.10
N ILE A 170 4.96 18.68 -8.32
CA ILE A 170 5.68 19.91 -7.94
C ILE A 170 5.90 19.93 -6.42
N GLU A 171 4.88 19.63 -5.64
CA GLU A 171 4.97 19.59 -4.17
C GLU A 171 5.97 18.51 -3.69
N GLN A 172 5.90 17.29 -4.22
CA GLN A 172 6.80 16.19 -3.84
C GLN A 172 8.26 16.49 -4.23
N GLN A 173 8.48 17.04 -5.42
CA GLN A 173 9.80 17.50 -5.86
C GLN A 173 10.33 18.60 -4.93
N TRP A 174 9.50 19.61 -4.64
CA TRP A 174 9.85 20.69 -3.72
C TRP A 174 10.20 20.17 -2.33
N LEU A 175 9.36 19.33 -1.73
CA LEU A 175 9.58 18.76 -0.40
C LEU A 175 10.86 17.94 -0.35
N PHE A 176 11.09 17.07 -1.35
CA PHE A 176 12.28 16.25 -1.41
C PHE A 176 13.56 17.10 -1.51
N TYR A 177 13.62 18.02 -2.48
CA TYR A 177 14.83 18.80 -2.72
C TYR A 177 15.07 19.90 -1.69
N ASN A 178 14.02 20.51 -1.13
CA ASN A 178 14.18 21.44 -0.01
C ASN A 178 14.64 20.73 1.27
N GLN A 179 14.07 19.56 1.62
CA GLN A 179 14.48 18.83 2.82
C GLN A 179 15.91 18.28 2.72
N VAL A 180 16.30 17.77 1.55
CA VAL A 180 17.60 17.10 1.36
C VAL A 180 18.71 18.09 0.99
N HIS A 181 18.43 19.08 0.15
CA HIS A 181 19.44 19.98 -0.42
C HIS A 181 19.27 21.45 -0.02
N LYS A 182 18.23 21.81 0.74
CA LYS A 182 17.94 23.18 1.19
C LYS A 182 17.83 24.22 0.06
N TRP A 183 17.39 23.78 -1.12
CA TRP A 183 17.22 24.65 -2.28
C TRP A 183 16.16 25.73 -2.01
N ASP A 184 16.46 26.94 -2.46
CA ASP A 184 15.59 28.09 -2.24
C ASP A 184 14.33 28.07 -3.14
N ARG A 185 13.43 29.04 -2.94
CA ARG A 185 12.14 29.12 -3.67
C ARG A 185 12.30 29.28 -5.19
N ASN A 186 13.47 29.63 -5.72
CA ASN A 186 13.67 29.71 -7.16
C ASN A 186 13.57 28.32 -7.82
N PHE A 187 13.81 27.24 -7.07
CA PHE A 187 13.58 25.88 -7.57
C PHE A 187 12.09 25.59 -7.77
N LEU A 188 11.23 26.08 -6.89
CA LEU A 188 9.78 25.95 -7.06
C LEU A 188 9.31 26.67 -8.33
N SER A 189 9.81 27.88 -8.59
CA SER A 189 9.54 28.60 -9.84
C SER A 189 10.01 27.83 -11.07
N TYR A 190 11.22 27.26 -11.03
CA TYR A 190 11.75 26.41 -12.10
C TYR A 190 10.86 25.18 -12.36
N LEU A 191 10.38 24.50 -11.31
CA LEU A 191 9.45 23.37 -11.48
C LEU A 191 8.20 23.81 -12.22
N HIS A 192 7.54 24.89 -11.76
CA HIS A 192 6.36 25.43 -12.44
C HIS A 192 6.62 25.78 -13.91
N GLU A 193 7.77 26.37 -14.22
CA GLU A 193 8.15 26.70 -15.60
C GLU A 193 8.29 25.45 -16.47
N THR A 194 8.98 24.42 -15.96
CA THR A 194 9.23 23.19 -16.74
C THR A 194 7.95 22.44 -17.09
N PHE A 195 6.90 22.48 -16.26
CA PHE A 195 5.61 21.84 -16.56
C PHE A 195 4.81 22.56 -17.66
N ASN A 196 5.28 23.70 -18.18
CA ASN A 196 4.71 24.34 -19.37
C ASN A 196 5.31 23.83 -20.70
N ALA A 197 6.24 22.87 -20.65
CA ALA A 197 6.87 22.30 -21.84
C ALA A 197 5.90 21.42 -22.66
N ASP A 198 6.34 20.98 -23.84
CA ASP A 198 5.61 19.99 -24.65
C ASP A 198 5.75 18.59 -24.05
N ILE A 199 4.84 18.26 -23.13
CA ILE A 199 4.84 17.00 -22.38
C ILE A 199 4.31 15.89 -23.27
N GLU A 200 5.19 14.97 -23.66
CA GLU A 200 4.81 13.76 -24.38
C GLU A 200 4.05 12.80 -23.46
N ARG A 201 4.63 12.52 -22.27
CA ARG A 201 4.04 11.57 -21.32
C ARG A 201 4.61 11.72 -19.93
N ILE A 202 3.81 11.38 -18.92
CA ILE A 202 4.26 11.20 -17.54
C ILE A 202 3.83 9.82 -17.07
N TRP A 203 4.75 9.12 -16.40
CA TRP A 203 4.46 7.91 -15.65
C TRP A 203 4.47 8.21 -14.16
N ILE A 204 3.42 7.74 -13.49
CA ILE A 204 3.28 7.86 -12.04
C ILE A 204 3.21 6.45 -11.49
N ALA A 205 4.16 6.13 -10.61
CA ALA A 205 4.20 4.89 -9.88
C ALA A 205 3.41 5.07 -8.58
N GLU A 206 2.51 4.13 -8.32
CA GLU A 206 1.71 4.05 -7.11
C GLU A 206 1.95 2.69 -6.43
N ILE A 207 2.13 2.71 -5.12
CA ILE A 207 2.12 1.52 -4.27
C ILE A 207 0.99 1.75 -3.28
N SER A 208 0.04 0.82 -3.24
CA SER A 208 -1.11 0.94 -2.32
C SER A 208 -1.93 2.23 -2.52
N GLY A 209 -2.07 2.65 -3.78
CA GLY A 209 -2.72 3.92 -4.14
C GLY A 209 -1.98 5.20 -3.71
N GLN A 210 -0.80 5.08 -3.10
CA GLN A 210 0.04 6.22 -2.69
C GLN A 210 1.10 6.52 -3.76
N PHE A 211 1.43 7.81 -3.93
CA PHE A 211 2.49 8.26 -4.82
C PHE A 211 3.86 7.69 -4.40
N ALA A 212 4.39 6.78 -5.21
CA ALA A 212 5.68 6.12 -4.98
C ALA A 212 6.81 6.76 -5.81
N GLY A 213 6.48 7.39 -6.94
CA GLY A 213 7.44 8.12 -7.76
C GLY A 213 6.85 8.54 -9.10
N CYS A 214 7.63 9.30 -9.86
CA CYS A 214 7.25 9.70 -11.21
C CYS A 214 8.47 9.87 -12.12
N ILE A 215 8.18 9.90 -13.42
CA ILE A 215 9.12 10.26 -14.47
C ILE A 215 8.34 10.86 -15.63
N GLY A 216 8.87 11.92 -16.24
CA GLY A 216 8.28 12.57 -17.41
C GLY A 216 9.18 12.48 -18.63
N LEU A 217 8.54 12.47 -19.79
CA LEU A 217 9.16 12.63 -21.10
C LEU A 217 8.61 13.92 -21.73
N VAL A 218 9.52 14.80 -22.12
CA VAL A 218 9.23 16.04 -22.83
C VAL A 218 9.82 15.94 -24.23
N ASN A 219 9.09 16.41 -25.24
CA ASN A 219 9.60 16.45 -26.61
C ASN A 219 10.65 17.55 -26.75
N ASP A 220 11.82 17.19 -27.27
CA ASP A 220 12.89 18.14 -27.61
C ASP A 220 12.98 18.32 -29.14
N THR A 221 13.05 17.20 -29.86
CA THR A 221 12.88 17.15 -31.33
C THR A 221 12.06 15.93 -31.71
N ALA A 222 11.76 15.77 -33.00
CA ALA A 222 10.94 14.66 -33.51
C ALA A 222 11.44 13.25 -33.13
N LYS A 223 12.74 13.10 -32.78
CA LYS A 223 13.34 11.80 -32.40
C LYS A 223 14.16 11.86 -31.11
N VAL A 224 14.13 12.98 -30.40
CA VAL A 224 14.89 13.16 -29.16
C VAL A 224 13.94 13.59 -28.06
N GLY A 225 13.96 12.85 -26.96
CA GLY A 225 13.15 13.11 -25.79
C GLY A 225 14.01 13.52 -24.60
N GLN A 226 13.49 14.44 -23.79
CA GLN A 226 14.09 14.82 -22.52
C GLN A 226 13.39 14.10 -21.36
N LEU A 227 14.15 13.35 -20.59
CA LEU A 227 13.70 12.80 -19.31
C LEU A 227 13.68 13.91 -18.26
N ARG A 228 12.51 14.15 -17.68
CA ARG A 228 12.27 15.17 -16.63
C ARG A 228 11.54 14.60 -15.43
N TRP A 229 11.57 15.37 -14.34
CA TRP A 229 10.83 15.15 -13.09
C TRP A 229 10.97 13.74 -12.49
N PHE A 230 12.12 13.08 -12.70
CA PHE A 230 12.36 11.79 -12.06
C PHE A 230 12.43 11.96 -10.54
N LEU A 231 11.56 11.24 -9.84
CA LEU A 231 11.51 11.22 -8.38
C LEU A 231 11.06 9.84 -7.91
N VAL A 232 11.70 9.33 -6.87
CA VAL A 232 11.21 8.18 -6.12
C VAL A 232 11.11 8.58 -4.66
N ASN A 233 9.93 8.41 -4.08
CA ASN A 233 9.69 8.73 -2.69
C ASN A 233 10.59 7.85 -1.79
N PRO A 234 11.35 8.44 -0.83
CA PRO A 234 12.26 7.72 0.07
C PRO A 234 11.65 6.50 0.76
N SER A 235 10.37 6.57 1.14
CA SER A 235 9.64 5.47 1.79
C SER A 235 9.50 4.22 0.91
N PHE A 236 9.71 4.35 -0.40
CA PHE A 236 9.64 3.26 -1.38
C PHE A 236 10.97 2.99 -2.09
N HIS A 237 12.09 3.52 -1.58
CA HIS A 237 13.42 3.19 -2.09
C HIS A 237 13.73 1.69 -1.91
N LYS A 238 14.58 1.17 -2.79
CA LYS A 238 14.97 -0.26 -2.85
C LYS A 238 13.81 -1.25 -3.08
N LYS A 239 12.59 -0.77 -3.42
CA LYS A 239 11.45 -1.60 -3.85
C LYS A 239 11.35 -1.77 -5.38
N GLY A 240 12.28 -1.22 -6.16
CA GLY A 240 12.33 -1.36 -7.63
C GLY A 240 11.57 -0.28 -8.43
N VAL A 241 10.91 0.67 -7.77
CA VAL A 241 10.10 1.74 -8.39
C VAL A 241 10.86 2.50 -9.47
N GLY A 242 12.04 3.05 -9.14
CA GLY A 242 12.83 3.82 -10.12
C GLY A 242 13.27 3.00 -11.34
N THR A 243 13.53 1.70 -11.16
CA THR A 243 13.88 0.81 -12.27
C THR A 243 12.68 0.59 -13.20
N GLN A 244 11.48 0.39 -12.64
CA GLN A 244 10.29 0.23 -13.47
C GLN A 244 9.92 1.53 -14.21
N LEU A 245 10.01 2.69 -13.54
CA LEU A 245 9.76 3.99 -14.16
C LEU A 245 10.67 4.26 -15.37
N ILE A 246 11.98 4.07 -15.22
CA ILE A 246 12.92 4.28 -16.34
C ILE A 246 12.70 3.24 -17.43
N ASN A 247 12.46 1.96 -17.08
CA ASN A 247 12.10 0.93 -18.07
C ASN A 247 10.87 1.33 -18.88
N SER A 248 9.80 1.81 -18.23
CA SER A 248 8.57 2.23 -18.92
C SER A 248 8.82 3.38 -19.89
N LEU A 249 9.61 4.38 -19.48
CA LEU A 249 9.97 5.50 -20.35
C LEU A 249 10.84 5.05 -21.53
N VAL A 250 11.90 4.27 -21.27
CA VAL A 250 12.82 3.80 -22.33
C VAL A 250 12.09 2.89 -23.31
N GLN A 251 11.23 1.99 -22.83
CA GLN A 251 10.45 1.11 -23.70
C GLN A 251 9.50 1.93 -24.59
N TYR A 252 8.81 2.92 -24.03
CA TYR A 252 7.96 3.81 -24.82
C TYR A 252 8.74 4.52 -25.92
N CYS A 253 9.92 5.06 -25.59
CA CYS A 253 10.77 5.75 -26.57
C CYS A 253 11.19 4.82 -27.71
N LYS A 254 11.55 3.57 -27.40
CA LYS A 254 11.87 2.55 -28.42
C LYS A 254 10.66 2.23 -29.30
N ASP A 255 9.49 2.02 -28.69
CA ASP A 255 8.26 1.69 -29.41
C ASP A 255 7.78 2.84 -30.33
N HIS A 256 8.21 4.07 -30.05
CA HIS A 256 7.85 5.28 -30.80
C HIS A 256 9.00 5.86 -31.64
N ASN A 257 10.06 5.08 -31.90
CA ASN A 257 11.18 5.43 -32.77
C ASN A 257 11.97 6.69 -32.35
N TYR A 258 12.05 6.96 -31.05
CA TYR A 258 13.06 7.90 -30.55
C TYR A 258 14.45 7.30 -30.78
N GLU A 259 15.37 8.13 -31.23
CA GLU A 259 16.78 7.75 -31.41
C GLU A 259 17.59 8.02 -30.13
N ARG A 260 17.16 9.00 -29.32
CA ARG A 260 17.89 9.40 -28.12
C ARG A 260 17.00 9.91 -27.00
N ILE A 261 17.43 9.64 -25.77
CA ILE A 261 16.89 10.24 -24.55
C ILE A 261 18.02 10.99 -23.84
N PHE A 262 17.79 12.21 -23.38
CA PHE A 262 18.76 12.92 -22.53
C PHE A 262 18.14 13.42 -21.23
N LEU A 263 18.99 13.72 -20.25
CA LEU A 263 18.61 14.40 -19.02
C LEU A 263 19.71 15.37 -18.57
N TRP A 264 19.28 16.39 -17.81
CA TRP A 264 20.16 17.27 -17.07
C TRP A 264 19.99 16.97 -15.58
N THR A 265 21.10 16.78 -14.88
CA THR A 265 21.13 16.54 -13.44
C THR A 265 22.31 17.27 -12.82
N VAL A 266 22.23 17.64 -11.55
CA VAL A 266 23.39 18.18 -10.83
C VAL A 266 24.27 17.06 -10.29
N SER A 267 25.57 17.32 -10.16
CA SER A 267 26.59 16.35 -9.75
C SER A 267 26.27 15.67 -8.41
N ASP A 268 25.64 16.43 -7.51
CA ASP A 268 25.37 16.08 -6.12
C ASP A 268 24.14 15.16 -5.95
N MET A 269 23.49 14.79 -7.06
CA MET A 269 22.35 13.84 -7.11
C MET A 269 22.82 12.38 -7.04
N ILE A 270 23.53 12.03 -5.96
CA ILE A 270 24.24 10.75 -5.81
C ILE A 270 23.32 9.52 -5.92
N THR A 271 22.03 9.65 -5.60
CA THR A 271 21.07 8.54 -5.57
C THR A 271 20.55 8.10 -6.94
N ALA A 272 20.45 9.00 -7.91
CA ALA A 272 19.89 8.69 -9.24
C ALA A 272 20.96 8.26 -10.27
N ARG A 273 22.20 8.75 -10.15
CA ARG A 273 23.30 8.46 -11.09
C ARG A 273 23.60 6.96 -11.28
N PRO A 274 23.66 6.12 -10.22
CA PRO A 274 23.92 4.68 -10.40
C PRO A 274 22.82 4.02 -11.22
N LEU A 275 21.59 4.52 -11.10
CA LEU A 275 20.45 4.02 -11.86
C LEU A 275 20.56 4.44 -13.33
N TYR A 276 20.87 5.70 -13.63
CA TYR A 276 21.08 6.14 -15.02
C TYR A 276 22.20 5.35 -15.71
N LYS A 277 23.35 5.15 -15.04
CA LYS A 277 24.44 4.30 -15.55
C LYS A 277 23.98 2.87 -15.85
N LYS A 278 23.18 2.27 -14.95
CA LYS A 278 22.63 0.91 -15.14
C LYS A 278 21.77 0.80 -16.41
N PHE A 279 21.12 1.88 -16.81
CA PHE A 279 20.30 1.96 -18.01
C PHE A 279 21.08 2.38 -19.26
N GLY A 280 22.40 2.59 -19.17
CA GLY A 280 23.26 2.94 -20.29
C GLY A 280 23.36 4.43 -20.60
N PHE A 281 22.87 5.31 -19.71
CA PHE A 281 23.12 6.75 -19.87
C PHE A 281 24.60 7.07 -19.60
N GLU A 282 25.17 7.91 -20.46
CA GLU A 282 26.56 8.35 -20.39
C GLU A 282 26.64 9.87 -20.29
N ILE A 283 27.65 10.37 -19.56
CA ILE A 283 27.87 11.82 -19.43
C ILE A 283 28.51 12.32 -20.72
N VAL A 284 27.84 13.25 -21.40
CA VAL A 284 28.32 13.86 -22.64
C VAL A 284 28.74 15.32 -22.47
N GLU A 285 28.25 15.98 -21.42
CA GLU A 285 28.55 17.40 -21.15
C GLU A 285 28.59 17.66 -19.64
N LYS A 286 29.47 18.56 -19.21
CA LYS A 286 29.50 19.12 -17.85
C LYS A 286 29.61 20.64 -17.95
N GLN A 287 28.71 21.36 -17.30
CA GLN A 287 28.77 22.82 -17.22
C GLN A 287 29.51 23.27 -15.97
N GLU A 288 30.18 24.41 -16.07
CA GLU A 288 30.91 25.02 -14.95
C GLU A 288 30.00 25.31 -13.76
N GLU A 289 30.59 25.43 -12.57
CA GLU A 289 29.91 25.73 -11.32
C GLU A 289 28.98 26.96 -11.45
N LYS A 290 27.68 26.72 -11.39
CA LYS A 290 26.67 27.78 -11.39
C LYS A 290 26.06 27.92 -10.01
N SER A 291 25.79 29.17 -9.63
CA SER A 291 24.93 29.47 -8.48
C SER A 291 23.48 29.17 -8.88
N LEU A 292 22.98 28.01 -8.47
CA LEU A 292 21.63 27.54 -8.74
C LEU A 292 20.94 27.24 -7.41
N TRP A 293 19.74 27.80 -7.24
CA TRP A 293 18.86 27.56 -6.08
C TRP A 293 19.53 27.76 -4.71
N GLY A 294 20.44 28.72 -4.62
CA GLY A 294 21.19 29.04 -3.40
C GLY A 294 22.41 28.17 -3.12
N SER A 295 22.81 27.32 -4.07
CA SER A 295 23.99 26.43 -3.98
C SER A 295 24.89 26.55 -5.21
N VAL A 296 26.17 26.22 -5.08
CA VAL A 296 27.08 26.07 -6.22
C VAL A 296 26.98 24.64 -6.72
N LEU A 297 26.47 24.45 -7.94
CA LEU A 297 26.17 23.14 -8.50
C LEU A 297 26.84 22.98 -9.87
N ILE A 298 27.32 21.77 -10.16
CA ILE A 298 27.79 21.36 -11.48
C ILE A 298 26.64 20.63 -12.17
N GLU A 299 26.15 21.17 -13.29
CA GLU A 299 25.17 20.48 -14.11
C GLU A 299 25.86 19.52 -15.09
N GLU A 300 25.35 18.31 -15.19
CA GLU A 300 25.81 17.28 -16.11
C GLU A 300 24.68 16.88 -17.04
N ARG A 301 25.00 16.78 -18.34
CA ARG A 301 24.11 16.19 -19.34
C ARG A 301 24.45 14.73 -19.53
N TRP A 302 23.42 13.91 -19.50
CA TRP A 302 23.52 12.47 -19.73
C TRP A 302 22.64 12.06 -20.91
N ASP A 303 23.22 11.36 -21.87
CA ASP A 303 22.54 10.89 -23.08
C ASP A 303 22.48 9.36 -23.08
N LEU A 304 21.36 8.81 -23.56
CA LEU A 304 21.16 7.40 -23.88
C LEU A 304 20.76 7.29 -25.34
N GLU A 305 21.61 6.66 -26.14
CA GLU A 305 21.29 6.30 -27.52
C GLU A 305 20.40 5.05 -27.54
N LEU A 306 19.33 5.09 -28.32
CA LEU A 306 18.41 3.98 -28.51
C LEU A 306 18.76 3.28 -29.83
N GLU A 307 19.37 2.10 -29.75
CA GLU A 307 19.58 1.27 -30.92
C GLU A 307 18.23 0.85 -31.51
N ASN A 308 17.92 1.31 -32.73
CA ASN A 308 16.82 0.79 -33.52
C ASN A 308 17.13 -0.68 -33.86
N LYS A 309 16.40 -1.62 -33.28
CA LYS A 309 16.44 -3.03 -33.69
C LYS A 309 15.36 -3.32 -34.71
#